data_AF-A0A4Q7URV3-F1
#
_entry.id   AF-A0A4Q7URV3-F1
#
_cell.length_a   1.000
_cell.length_b   1.000
_cell.length_c   1.000
_cell.angle_alpha   90.00
_cell.angle_beta   90.00
_cell.angle_gamma   90.00
#
_symmetry.space_group_name_H-M   'P 1'
#
loop_
_entity.id
_entity.type
_entity.pdbx_description
1 polymer ?
#
loop_
_entity_poly.entity_id
_entity_poly.type
_entity_poly.pdbx_seq_one_letter_code
_entity_poly.pdbx_strand_id
1 'polypeptide(L)'
;MITPDAGSVAPGSARRLVAVALTDADVVRDDSDLRHVAVAATGVDVLIARQDPPGPLAGTSPMDAEDYPDDDLDIDGLGIGGDVLRADPGPDGTGDDAPAGARLHRLGLRWTVQDRDEPDLVAAMCELVGFDPDDRVFLLAPASWPGAVADPEVTVVRRAVRRVARVYGLPVLQYRRVSDEDGPPVEMPAPPLACGS
;
A
#
# COMPACT_ATOMS: atom_id res chain seq x y z
N MET A 1 -46.78 24.25 14.77
CA MET A 1 -46.51 23.06 13.94
C MET A 1 -45.21 23.33 13.23
N ILE A 2 -44.09 22.82 13.75
CA ILE A 2 -42.75 23.07 13.21
C ILE A 2 -42.43 21.87 12.32
N THR A 3 -42.32 22.10 11.01
CA THR A 3 -41.79 21.11 10.07
C THR A 3 -40.29 20.92 10.35
N PRO A 4 -39.79 19.68 10.45
CA PRO A 4 -38.35 19.46 10.53
C PRO A 4 -37.72 19.87 9.20
N ASP A 5 -36.69 20.71 9.32
CA ASP A 5 -35.76 21.03 8.25
C ASP A 5 -35.11 19.73 7.77
N ALA A 6 -35.55 19.25 6.60
CA ALA A 6 -34.91 18.15 5.92
C ALA A 6 -33.56 18.67 5.43
N GLY A 7 -32.53 18.49 6.26
CA GLY A 7 -31.16 18.79 5.94
C GLY A 7 -30.79 18.17 4.60
N SER A 8 -30.80 19.01 3.57
CA SER A 8 -30.32 18.70 2.23
C SER A 8 -28.83 18.40 2.35
N VAL A 9 -28.46 17.12 2.29
CA VAL A 9 -27.06 16.73 2.14
C VAL A 9 -26.65 17.14 0.73
N ALA A 10 -25.92 18.25 0.63
CA ALA A 10 -25.36 18.70 -0.63
C ALA A 10 -24.53 17.55 -1.28
N PRO A 11 -24.70 17.28 -2.58
CA PRO A 11 -23.84 16.36 -3.31
C PRO A 11 -22.48 17.03 -3.52
N GLY A 12 -21.60 16.96 -2.53
CA GLY A 12 -20.38 17.76 -2.55
C GLY A 12 -19.43 17.49 -1.39
N SER A 13 -18.85 16.28 -1.38
CA SER A 13 -17.45 15.99 -1.03
C SER A 13 -17.35 14.50 -0.69
N ALA A 14 -16.81 13.71 -1.62
CA ALA A 14 -16.60 12.29 -1.44
C ALA A 14 -15.55 12.04 -0.35
N ARG A 15 -15.70 10.94 0.41
CA ARG A 15 -14.69 10.53 1.38
C ARG A 15 -13.43 10.11 0.63
N ARG A 16 -12.26 10.62 1.06
CA ARG A 16 -10.97 10.22 0.49
C ARG A 16 -10.38 9.10 1.32
N LEU A 17 -9.97 8.04 0.67
CA LEU A 17 -9.32 6.90 1.31
C LEU A 17 -7.83 6.89 0.98
N VAL A 18 -7.00 6.68 2.00
CA VAL A 18 -5.57 6.40 1.83
C VAL A 18 -5.30 5.03 2.43
N ALA A 19 -4.97 4.05 1.60
CA ALA A 19 -4.76 2.67 2.00
C ALA A 19 -3.28 2.30 1.94
N VAL A 20 -2.86 1.38 2.81
CA VAL A 20 -1.56 0.71 2.69
C VAL A 20 -1.80 -0.77 2.40
N ALA A 21 -1.37 -1.21 1.23
CA ALA A 21 -1.26 -2.59 0.79
C ALA A 21 0.14 -3.12 1.14
N LEU A 22 0.26 -4.37 1.59
CA LEU A 22 1.58 -4.95 1.74
C LEU A 22 2.18 -5.22 0.35
N THR A 23 1.38 -5.78 -0.55
CA THR A 23 1.80 -6.15 -1.91
C THR A 23 0.71 -5.85 -2.95
N ASP A 24 1.04 -5.90 -4.25
CA ASP A 24 0.06 -5.70 -5.33
C ASP A 24 -1.11 -6.72 -5.24
N ALA A 25 -0.87 -7.92 -4.71
CA ALA A 25 -1.90 -8.96 -4.55
C ALA A 25 -3.05 -8.52 -3.65
N ASP A 26 -2.79 -7.67 -2.64
CA ASP A 26 -3.82 -7.08 -1.80
C ASP A 26 -4.76 -6.14 -2.60
N VAL A 27 -4.38 -5.71 -3.80
CA VAL A 27 -5.15 -4.76 -4.61
C VAL A 27 -5.82 -5.43 -5.82
N VAL A 28 -5.14 -6.36 -6.47
CA VAL A 28 -5.59 -6.92 -7.75
C VAL A 28 -6.49 -8.14 -7.60
N ARG A 29 -6.36 -8.92 -6.52
CA ARG A 29 -7.12 -10.15 -6.34
C ARG A 29 -8.60 -9.86 -6.07
N ASP A 30 -9.48 -10.59 -6.76
CA ASP A 30 -10.94 -10.42 -6.69
C ASP A 30 -11.51 -10.68 -5.29
N ASP A 31 -10.85 -11.52 -4.48
CA ASP A 31 -11.24 -11.83 -3.11
C ASP A 31 -10.68 -10.85 -2.07
N SER A 32 -9.95 -9.81 -2.50
CA SER A 32 -9.44 -8.77 -1.61
C SER A 32 -10.53 -7.79 -1.19
N ASP A 33 -10.68 -7.60 0.13
CA ASP A 33 -11.52 -6.52 0.68
C ASP A 33 -11.05 -5.14 0.22
N LEU A 34 -9.73 -4.93 0.09
CA LEU A 34 -9.19 -3.64 -0.33
C LEU A 34 -9.58 -3.34 -1.78
N ARG A 35 -9.61 -4.36 -2.65
CA ARG A 35 -10.11 -4.20 -4.03
C ARG A 35 -11.58 -3.82 -4.04
N HIS A 36 -12.41 -4.50 -3.26
CA HIS A 36 -13.84 -4.18 -3.15
C HIS A 36 -14.08 -2.75 -2.66
N VAL A 37 -13.32 -2.30 -1.66
CA VAL A 37 -13.37 -0.91 -1.18
C VAL A 37 -12.94 0.06 -2.27
N ALA A 38 -11.86 -0.24 -2.99
CA ALA A 38 -11.32 0.62 -4.02
C ALA A 38 -12.32 0.85 -5.17
N VAL A 39 -13.00 -0.20 -5.63
CA VAL A 39 -14.04 -0.13 -6.68
C VAL A 39 -15.27 0.66 -6.21
N ALA A 40 -15.63 0.56 -4.93
CA ALA A 40 -16.79 1.26 -4.37
C ALA A 40 -16.50 2.74 -4.01
N ALA A 41 -15.23 3.10 -3.83
CA ALA A 41 -14.81 4.43 -3.44
C ALA A 41 -14.81 5.40 -4.63
N THR A 42 -15.09 6.67 -4.36
CA THR A 42 -14.99 7.74 -5.38
C THR A 42 -13.53 8.15 -5.63
N GLY A 43 -12.61 7.73 -4.75
CA GLY A 43 -11.17 7.94 -4.90
C GLY A 43 -10.42 7.28 -3.74
N VAL A 44 -9.43 6.46 -4.08
CA VAL A 44 -8.51 5.85 -3.12
C VAL A 44 -7.06 5.99 -3.61
N ASP A 45 -6.18 6.49 -2.75
CA ASP A 45 -4.74 6.41 -2.95
C ASP A 45 -4.24 5.17 -2.20
N VAL A 46 -3.60 4.23 -2.90
CA VAL A 46 -3.08 2.99 -2.31
C VAL A 46 -1.56 3.01 -2.36
N LEU A 47 -0.92 2.99 -1.20
CA LEU A 47 0.51 2.76 -1.06
C LEU A 47 0.78 1.26 -1.01
N ILE A 48 1.58 0.75 -1.94
CA ILE A 48 2.06 -0.63 -1.98
C ILE A 48 3.45 -0.65 -1.35
N ALA A 49 3.58 -1.34 -0.21
CA ALA A 49 4.79 -1.33 0.59
C ALA A 49 5.96 -2.04 -0.11
N ARG A 50 5.75 -3.27 -0.61
CA ARG A 50 6.79 -4.06 -1.27
C ARG A 50 6.29 -4.79 -2.51
N GLN A 51 7.22 -5.16 -3.38
CA GLN A 51 6.94 -5.99 -4.54
C GLN A 51 6.88 -7.49 -4.17
N ASP A 52 6.14 -8.27 -4.96
CA ASP A 52 6.06 -9.73 -4.86
C ASP A 52 6.76 -10.43 -6.04
N PRO A 53 7.43 -11.58 -5.80
CA PRO A 53 7.77 -12.12 -4.49
C PRO A 53 8.83 -11.25 -3.79
N PRO A 54 8.89 -11.26 -2.45
CA PRO A 54 9.96 -10.54 -1.77
C PRO A 54 11.31 -11.17 -2.13
N GLY A 55 12.28 -10.33 -2.44
CA GLY A 55 13.69 -10.73 -2.52
C GLY A 55 14.21 -11.17 -1.16
N PRO A 56 15.45 -11.70 -1.11
CA PRO A 56 16.08 -12.14 0.14
C PRO A 56 15.98 -11.07 1.22
N LEU A 57 15.80 -11.48 2.48
CA LEU A 57 15.87 -10.56 3.63
C LEU A 57 17.14 -9.72 3.48
N ALA A 58 16.98 -8.41 3.40
CA ALA A 58 18.10 -7.50 3.28
C ALA A 58 18.93 -7.60 4.57
N GLY A 59 20.04 -8.33 4.49
CA GLY A 59 21.08 -8.30 5.50
C GLY A 59 21.83 -7.01 5.30
N THR A 60 21.96 -6.18 6.33
CA THR A 60 22.65 -4.88 6.25
C THR A 60 24.08 -5.05 5.75
N SER A 61 24.27 -4.97 4.44
CA SER A 61 25.56 -4.92 3.79
C SER A 61 25.88 -3.45 3.49
N PRO A 62 27.14 -3.01 3.60
CA PRO A 62 27.56 -1.69 3.15
C PRO A 62 27.15 -1.39 1.69
N MET A 63 26.98 -2.41 0.85
CA MET A 63 26.50 -2.24 -0.53
C MET A 63 25.05 -1.78 -0.63
N ASP A 64 24.21 -2.01 0.39
CA ASP A 64 22.79 -1.59 0.36
C ASP A 64 22.63 -0.08 0.62
N ALA A 65 23.68 0.59 1.10
CA ALA A 65 23.70 2.05 1.27
C ALA A 65 23.93 2.78 -0.06
N GLU A 66 24.50 2.10 -1.06
CA GLU A 66 24.80 2.64 -2.40
C GLU A 66 23.59 2.57 -3.35
N ASP A 67 22.49 1.94 -2.92
CA ASP A 67 21.23 1.82 -3.66
C ASP A 67 20.18 2.88 -3.23
N TYR A 68 20.55 3.77 -2.30
CA TYR A 68 19.91 5.08 -2.20
C TYR A 68 20.31 5.86 -3.46
N PRO A 69 19.38 6.49 -4.21
CA PRO A 69 19.79 7.39 -5.27
C PRO A 69 20.74 8.41 -4.64
N ASP A 70 21.98 8.45 -5.11
CA ASP A 70 22.90 9.53 -4.78
C ASP A 70 22.22 10.81 -5.23
N ASP A 71 21.56 11.48 -4.29
CA ASP A 71 21.31 12.91 -4.33
C ASP A 71 22.68 13.59 -4.19
N ASP A 72 23.53 13.39 -5.19
CA ASP A 72 24.56 14.35 -5.60
C ASP A 72 23.80 15.58 -6.10
N LEU A 73 23.19 16.29 -5.16
CA LEU A 73 22.73 17.64 -5.33
C LEU A 73 24.00 18.45 -5.56
N ASP A 74 24.30 18.68 -6.83
CA ASP A 74 25.05 19.85 -7.29
C ASP A 74 24.29 21.09 -6.80
N ILE A 75 24.49 21.45 -5.53
CA ILE A 75 24.05 22.71 -4.92
C ILE A 75 24.99 23.78 -5.47
N ASP A 76 24.86 24.10 -6.75
CA ASP A 76 25.42 25.31 -7.33
C ASP A 76 24.67 25.66 -8.64
N GLY A 77 23.44 26.15 -8.46
CA GLY A 77 22.90 27.15 -9.36
C GLY A 77 21.64 26.75 -10.14
N LEU A 78 20.65 27.63 -10.00
CA LEU A 78 19.46 27.83 -10.83
C LEU A 78 18.21 27.08 -10.35
N GLY A 79 17.20 27.87 -9.95
CA GLY A 79 15.95 27.40 -9.34
C GLY A 79 14.96 26.75 -10.31
N ILE A 80 13.72 26.61 -9.81
CA ILE A 80 12.56 25.87 -10.36
C ILE A 80 12.65 24.42 -9.88
N GLY A 81 11.73 23.86 -9.08
CA GLY A 81 10.28 23.89 -9.12
C GLY A 81 9.85 22.41 -9.02
N GLY A 82 8.86 22.10 -8.18
CA GLY A 82 8.53 20.72 -7.80
C GLY A 82 8.41 19.73 -8.96
N ASP A 83 9.24 18.68 -8.93
CA ASP A 83 9.16 17.52 -9.83
C ASP A 83 9.97 16.35 -9.24
N VAL A 84 9.53 15.79 -8.11
CA VAL A 84 10.13 14.57 -7.52
C VAL A 84 9.18 13.37 -7.51
N LEU A 85 8.05 13.48 -8.21
CA LEU A 85 7.19 12.33 -8.55
C LEU A 85 6.68 12.49 -9.98
N ARG A 86 7.61 12.61 -10.94
CA ARG A 86 7.28 12.10 -12.27
C ARG A 86 7.24 10.59 -12.14
N ALA A 87 6.02 10.06 -12.11
CA ALA A 87 5.75 8.67 -12.44
C ALA A 87 6.33 8.44 -13.84
N ASP A 88 7.57 8.00 -13.92
CA ASP A 88 8.16 7.51 -15.14
C ASP A 88 7.51 6.16 -15.42
N PRO A 89 6.70 6.00 -16.48
CA PRO A 89 6.21 4.69 -16.87
C PRO A 89 7.41 3.94 -17.42
N GLY A 90 8.11 3.22 -16.54
CA GLY A 90 9.19 2.33 -16.94
C GLY A 90 8.70 1.41 -18.07
N PRO A 91 9.57 1.06 -19.03
CA PRO A 91 9.21 0.30 -20.24
C PRO A 91 8.81 -1.17 -19.97
N ASP A 92 8.73 -1.57 -18.70
CA ASP A 92 8.33 -2.92 -18.28
C ASP A 92 6.87 -2.87 -17.80
N GLY A 93 5.95 -3.01 -18.77
CA GLY A 93 4.51 -3.02 -18.56
C GLY A 93 4.00 -4.15 -17.68
N THR A 94 3.91 -3.88 -16.37
CA THR A 94 3.01 -4.53 -15.40
C THR A 94 2.15 -3.43 -14.77
N GLY A 95 1.16 -2.92 -15.51
CA GLY A 95 -0.17 -3.50 -15.46
C GLY A 95 -1.11 -2.45 -14.91
N ASP A 96 -1.93 -1.88 -15.79
CA ASP A 96 -3.04 -0.95 -15.53
C ASP A 96 -4.20 -1.70 -14.80
N ASP A 97 -3.88 -2.64 -13.91
CA ASP A 97 -4.81 -3.53 -13.20
C ASP A 97 -5.34 -2.90 -11.90
N ALA A 98 -5.12 -1.58 -11.75
CA ALA A 98 -5.70 -0.84 -10.66
C ALA A 98 -7.24 -0.86 -10.80
N PRO A 99 -7.99 -1.20 -9.73
CA PRO A 99 -9.43 -1.08 -9.77
C PRO A 99 -9.83 0.36 -10.14
N ALA A 100 -10.85 0.52 -10.97
CA ALA A 100 -11.32 1.83 -11.41
C ALA A 100 -11.60 2.74 -10.19
N GLY A 101 -10.92 3.89 -10.12
CA GLY A 101 -11.00 4.81 -8.98
C GLY A 101 -9.83 4.72 -7.98
N ALA A 102 -8.91 3.78 -8.17
CA ALA A 102 -7.67 3.68 -7.38
C ALA A 102 -6.48 4.32 -8.09
N ARG A 103 -5.68 5.06 -7.32
CA ARG A 103 -4.34 5.51 -7.69
C ARG A 103 -3.32 4.71 -6.90
N LEU A 104 -2.49 3.95 -7.59
CA LEU A 104 -1.45 3.14 -6.96
C LEU A 104 -0.15 3.93 -6.85
N HIS A 105 0.46 3.85 -5.67
CA HIS A 105 1.76 4.42 -5.34
C HIS A 105 2.63 3.30 -4.79
N ARG A 106 3.89 3.23 -5.19
CA ARG A 106 4.78 2.12 -4.80
C ARG A 106 5.94 2.68 -4.00
N LEU A 107 6.12 2.19 -2.77
CA LEU A 107 7.34 2.42 -2.01
C LEU A 107 8.50 1.60 -2.60
N GLY A 108 8.18 0.44 -3.18
CA GLY A 108 9.14 -0.33 -3.99
C GLY A 108 10.17 -1.12 -3.18
N LEU A 109 9.88 -1.44 -1.91
CA LEU A 109 10.75 -2.32 -1.13
C LEU A 109 10.90 -3.67 -1.84
N ARG A 110 12.14 -4.10 -2.05
CA ARG A 110 12.47 -5.38 -2.71
C ARG A 110 12.59 -6.54 -1.73
N TRP A 111 12.39 -6.30 -0.44
CA TRP A 111 12.51 -7.25 0.66
C TRP A 111 11.22 -7.27 1.49
N THR A 112 11.09 -8.29 2.34
CA THR A 112 10.09 -8.36 3.43
C THR A 112 10.17 -7.11 4.30
N VAL A 113 9.04 -6.48 4.61
CA VAL A 113 8.97 -5.27 5.43
C VAL A 113 9.49 -5.55 6.85
N GLN A 114 10.44 -4.72 7.29
CA GLN A 114 11.12 -4.81 8.59
C GLN A 114 10.89 -3.56 9.43
N ASP A 115 11.22 -3.63 10.72
CA ASP A 115 11.07 -2.50 11.66
C ASP A 115 11.77 -1.22 11.19
N ARG A 116 12.90 -1.35 10.49
CA ARG A 116 13.68 -0.22 9.97
C ARG A 116 12.99 0.53 8.83
N ASP A 117 12.01 -0.09 8.17
CA ASP A 117 11.28 0.48 7.03
C ASP A 117 10.06 1.32 7.50
N GLU A 118 9.73 1.32 8.81
CA GLU A 118 8.63 2.14 9.35
C GLU A 118 8.76 3.64 9.02
N PRO A 119 9.94 4.30 9.17
CA PRO A 119 10.08 5.71 8.84
C PRO A 119 9.73 6.02 7.38
N ASP A 120 10.11 5.15 6.44
CA ASP A 120 9.85 5.32 5.02
C ASP A 120 8.35 5.15 4.71
N LEU A 121 7.70 4.15 5.33
CA LEU A 121 6.25 3.99 5.27
C LEU A 121 5.51 5.24 5.80
N VAL A 122 5.97 5.80 6.93
CA VAL A 122 5.41 7.02 7.52
C VAL A 122 5.59 8.21 6.57
N ALA A 123 6.78 8.39 6.00
CA ALA A 123 7.07 9.48 5.09
C ALA A 123 6.17 9.41 3.84
N ALA A 124 6.12 8.26 3.18
CA ALA A 124 5.28 8.03 2.01
C ALA A 124 3.79 8.25 2.32
N MET A 125 3.29 7.77 3.47
CA MET A 125 1.91 8.04 3.87
C MET A 125 1.64 9.52 4.15
N CYS A 126 2.56 10.23 4.80
CA CYS A 126 2.41 11.67 5.05
C CYS A 126 2.32 12.45 3.73
N GLU A 127 3.11 12.06 2.73
CA GLU A 127 3.01 12.63 1.39
C GLU A 127 1.64 12.37 0.76
N LEU A 128 1.13 11.13 0.83
CA LEU A 128 -0.19 10.80 0.29
C LEU A 128 -1.31 11.51 1.04
N VAL A 129 -1.27 11.53 2.37
CA VAL A 129 -2.26 12.23 3.19
C VAL A 129 -2.25 13.72 2.89
N GLY A 130 -1.07 14.29 2.69
CA GLY A 130 -0.86 15.72 2.48
C GLY A 130 -0.77 16.49 3.80
N PHE A 131 -0.44 17.78 3.70
CA PHE A 131 -0.44 18.68 4.85
C PHE A 131 -1.86 19.18 5.13
N ASP A 132 -2.30 19.12 6.39
CA ASP A 132 -3.64 19.53 6.84
C ASP A 132 -4.79 18.81 6.09
N PRO A 133 -4.90 17.47 6.24
CA PRO A 133 -5.94 16.71 5.55
C PRO A 133 -7.34 17.11 6.05
N ASP A 134 -8.32 17.12 5.14
CA ASP A 134 -9.74 17.31 5.46
C ASP A 134 -10.24 16.23 6.44
N ASP A 135 -11.22 16.58 7.27
CA ASP A 135 -11.91 15.69 8.22
C ASP A 135 -12.54 14.43 7.58
N ARG A 136 -12.60 14.36 6.25
CA ARG A 136 -13.14 13.24 5.48
C ARG A 136 -12.07 12.28 4.93
N VAL A 137 -10.82 12.40 5.36
CA VAL A 137 -9.75 11.44 5.04
C VAL A 137 -9.79 10.26 6.02
N PHE A 138 -9.77 9.04 5.49
CA PHE A 138 -9.69 7.82 6.28
C PHE A 138 -8.46 7.02 5.87
N LEU A 139 -7.75 6.48 6.87
CA LEU A 139 -6.65 5.56 6.64
C LEU A 139 -7.17 4.12 6.63
N LEU A 140 -6.73 3.31 5.67
CA LEU A 140 -7.00 1.88 5.60
C LEU A 140 -5.72 1.09 5.86
N ALA A 141 -5.78 0.20 6.86
CA ALA A 141 -4.68 -0.69 7.21
C ALA A 141 -5.09 -2.16 7.07
N PRO A 142 -4.15 -3.06 6.82
CA PRO A 142 -4.43 -4.48 6.89
C PRO A 142 -4.84 -4.89 8.32
N ALA A 143 -5.86 -5.74 8.42
CA ALA A 143 -6.31 -6.30 9.68
C ALA A 143 -5.27 -7.28 10.26
N SER A 144 -5.23 -7.38 11.59
CA SER A 144 -4.59 -8.54 12.24
C SER A 144 -5.70 -9.46 12.74
N TRP A 145 -5.68 -10.73 12.33
CA TRP A 145 -6.74 -11.66 12.69
C TRP A 145 -6.51 -12.24 14.09
N PRO A 146 -7.52 -12.22 14.99
CA PRO A 146 -7.40 -12.85 16.30
C PRO A 146 -7.14 -14.35 16.18
N GLY A 147 -6.10 -14.85 16.86
CA GLY A 147 -5.74 -16.27 16.88
C GLY A 147 -4.83 -16.75 15.75
N ALA A 148 -4.52 -15.88 14.77
CA ALA A 148 -3.45 -16.14 13.81
C ALA A 148 -2.09 -15.78 14.41
N VAL A 149 -1.02 -16.43 13.94
CA VAL A 149 0.36 -15.99 14.21
C VAL A 149 0.50 -14.57 13.68
N ALA A 150 1.03 -13.67 14.51
CA ALA A 150 1.18 -12.27 14.13
C ALA A 150 2.16 -12.15 12.96
N ASP A 151 1.66 -11.67 11.82
CA ASP A 151 2.49 -11.31 10.67
C ASP A 151 3.36 -10.08 11.03
N PRO A 152 4.70 -10.20 11.02
CA PRO A 152 5.59 -9.11 11.40
C PRO A 152 5.50 -7.93 10.41
N GLU A 153 5.29 -8.19 9.12
CA GLU A 153 5.19 -7.14 8.10
C GLU A 153 3.93 -6.29 8.33
N VAL A 154 2.80 -6.96 8.53
CA VAL A 154 1.53 -6.33 8.89
C VAL A 154 1.67 -5.56 10.20
N THR A 155 2.47 -6.04 11.14
CA THR A 155 2.72 -5.35 12.42
C THR A 155 3.43 -4.02 12.20
N VAL A 156 4.47 -3.98 11.36
CA VAL A 156 5.20 -2.75 11.00
C VAL A 156 4.27 -1.77 10.27
N VAL A 157 3.56 -2.23 9.24
CA VAL A 157 2.61 -1.40 8.47
C VAL A 157 1.55 -0.78 9.38
N ARG A 158 0.94 -1.57 10.27
CA ARG A 158 -0.07 -1.06 11.22
C ARG A 158 0.53 -0.07 12.22
N ARG A 159 1.80 -0.25 12.62
CA ARG A 159 2.50 0.70 13.50
C ARG A 159 2.68 2.04 12.79
N ALA A 160 3.13 2.03 11.55
CA ALA A 160 3.26 3.22 10.71
C ALA A 160 1.91 3.94 10.53
N VAL A 161 0.85 3.22 10.12
CA VAL A 161 -0.50 3.81 9.94
C VAL A 161 -1.02 4.45 11.22
N ARG A 162 -0.88 3.79 12.37
CA ARG A 162 -1.31 4.34 13.67
C ARG A 162 -0.54 5.60 14.05
N ARG A 163 0.74 5.69 13.66
CA ARG A 163 1.57 6.87 13.91
C ARG A 163 1.04 8.07 13.11
N VAL A 164 0.81 7.89 11.81
CA VAL A 164 0.22 8.92 10.93
C VAL A 164 -1.17 9.32 11.41
N ALA A 165 -2.03 8.33 11.70
CA ALA A 165 -3.38 8.56 12.24
C ALA A 165 -3.36 9.44 13.49
N ARG A 166 -2.43 9.19 14.41
CA ARG A 166 -2.30 9.95 15.65
C ARG A 166 -1.85 11.40 15.41
N VAL A 167 -0.94 11.61 14.46
CA VAL A 167 -0.42 12.95 14.13
C VAL A 167 -1.49 13.81 13.51
N TYR A 168 -2.26 13.27 12.56
CA TYR A 168 -3.28 14.01 11.81
C TYR A 168 -4.70 13.89 12.39
N GLY A 169 -4.91 13.12 13.45
CA GLY A 169 -6.24 12.90 14.03
C GLY A 169 -7.20 12.07 13.16
N LEU A 170 -6.66 11.24 12.25
CA LEU A 170 -7.45 10.54 11.24
C LEU A 170 -8.04 9.21 11.76
N PRO A 171 -9.28 8.88 11.38
CA PRO A 171 -9.86 7.56 11.63
C PRO A 171 -9.14 6.47 10.83
N VAL A 172 -8.96 5.30 11.46
CA VAL A 172 -8.35 4.12 10.84
C VAL A 172 -9.39 3.01 10.69
N LEU A 173 -9.56 2.55 9.45
CA LEU A 173 -10.35 1.37 9.09
C LEU A 173 -9.41 0.19 8.80
N GLN A 174 -9.94 -1.02 8.91
CA GLN A 174 -9.20 -2.25 8.64
C GLN A 174 -9.84 -3.01 7.50
N TYR A 175 -9.02 -3.62 6.65
CA TYR A 175 -9.46 -4.53 5.59
C TYR A 175 -8.82 -5.91 5.77
N ARG A 176 -9.50 -6.96 5.33
CA ARG A 176 -8.92 -8.30 5.31
C ARG A 176 -8.00 -8.45 4.10
N ARG A 177 -6.75 -8.84 4.36
CA ARG A 177 -5.81 -9.24 3.30
C ARG A 177 -6.16 -10.60 2.72
N VAL A 178 -5.73 -10.85 1.49
CA VAL A 178 -5.75 -12.19 0.93
C VAL A 178 -4.65 -13.01 1.58
N SER A 179 -4.93 -14.25 1.98
CA SER A 179 -3.92 -15.13 2.55
C SER A 179 -2.99 -15.64 1.45
N ASP A 180 -1.68 -15.69 1.71
CA ASP A 180 -0.71 -16.32 0.80
C ASP A 180 -0.96 -17.83 0.60
N GLU A 181 -1.78 -18.45 1.46
CA GLU A 181 -2.10 -19.87 1.45
C GLU A 181 -3.06 -20.31 0.31
N ASP A 182 -3.70 -19.36 -0.39
CA ASP A 182 -4.49 -19.61 -1.60
C ASP A 182 -3.67 -19.36 -2.88
N GLY A 183 -2.44 -19.88 -2.90
CA GLY A 183 -1.67 -20.07 -4.13
C GLY A 183 -2.35 -21.12 -5.03
N PRO A 184 -2.08 -21.11 -6.36
CA PRO A 184 -2.58 -22.19 -7.23
C PRO A 184 -2.14 -23.54 -6.65
N PRO A 185 -2.97 -24.60 -6.74
CA PRO A 185 -2.59 -25.91 -6.24
C PRO A 185 -1.24 -26.26 -6.88
N VAL A 186 -0.24 -26.51 -6.04
CA VAL A 186 1.05 -27.03 -6.50
C VAL A 186 0.73 -28.34 -7.22
N GLU A 187 0.75 -28.31 -8.54
CA GLU A 187 0.59 -29.50 -9.37
C GLU A 187 1.78 -30.39 -9.08
N MET A 188 1.57 -31.37 -8.18
CA MET A 188 2.57 -32.38 -7.91
C MET A 188 2.88 -33.08 -9.23
N PRO A 189 4.16 -33.13 -9.65
CA PRO A 189 4.51 -33.87 -10.85
C PRO A 189 4.03 -35.32 -10.68
N ALA A 190 3.26 -35.80 -11.65
CA ALA A 190 2.75 -37.15 -11.66
C ALA A 190 3.91 -38.15 -11.42
N PRO A 191 3.73 -39.16 -10.55
CA PRO A 191 4.78 -40.15 -10.30
C PRO A 191 5.15 -40.82 -11.64
N PRO A 192 6.45 -41.08 -11.88
CA PRO A 192 6.88 -41.72 -13.12
C PRO A 192 6.17 -43.07 -13.24
N LEU A 193 5.51 -43.28 -14.38
CA LEU A 193 4.89 -44.55 -14.73
C LEU A 193 5.97 -45.64 -14.64
N ALA A 194 5.81 -46.53 -13.67
CA ALA A 194 6.63 -47.73 -13.57
C ALA A 194 6.45 -48.52 -14.87
N CYS A 195 7.51 -48.63 -15.68
CA CYS A 195 7.55 -49.55 -16.80
C CYS A 195 7.41 -50.97 -16.24
N GLY A 196 6.31 -51.64 -16.59
CA GLY A 196 6.05 -53.02 -16.25
C GLY A 196 7.12 -53.94 -16.85
N SER A 197 7.49 -54.95 -16.07
CA SER A 197 8.24 -56.13 -16.50
C SER A 197 7.29 -57.25 -16.93
#